data_AF-A0A919Q0I0-F1
#
_entry.id   AF-A0A919Q0I0-F1
#
_cell.length_a   1.000
_cell.length_b   1.000
_cell.length_c   1.000
_cell.angle_alpha   90.00
_cell.angle_beta   90.00
_cell.angle_gamma   90.00
#
_symmetry.space_group_name_H-M   'P 1'
#
loop_
_entity.id
_entity.type
_entity.pdbx_description
1 polymer ?
#
loop_
_entity_poly.entity_id
_entity_poly.type
_entity_poly.pdbx_seq_one_letter_code
_entity_poly.pdbx_strand_id
1 'polypeptide(L)'
;MRASPAPGLGRASVTVMTREAEPEERACELCGADASGSEWVALEVTRAMRTMDGDEDLAFVDANFCSQEHAARWLARPLPEPEALPEYVPSWRDRWVDLGLGAAFVVVIGLASVGLVAIARWAWGLA
;
A
#
# COMPACT_ATOMS: atom_id res chain seq x y z
N MET A 1 -5.39 42.21 -14.67
CA MET A 1 -6.05 40.97 -14.22
C MET A 1 -5.06 39.84 -14.41
N ARG A 2 -4.46 39.32 -13.34
CA ARG A 2 -3.53 38.17 -13.41
C ARG A 2 -4.37 36.89 -13.30
N ALA A 3 -4.22 36.00 -14.26
CA ALA A 3 -4.83 34.68 -14.22
C ALA A 3 -4.22 33.88 -13.05
N SER A 4 -5.08 33.31 -12.21
CA SER A 4 -4.65 32.30 -11.23
C SER A 4 -4.14 31.06 -11.97
N PRO A 5 -3.00 30.47 -11.55
CA PRO A 5 -2.58 29.17 -12.08
C PRO A 5 -3.57 28.09 -11.64
N ALA A 6 -3.87 27.16 -12.55
CA ALA A 6 -4.72 26.02 -12.29
C ALA A 6 -4.17 25.17 -11.12
N PRO A 7 -5.03 24.55 -10.29
CA PRO A 7 -4.60 23.64 -9.24
C PRO A 7 -3.75 22.52 -9.86
N GLY A 8 -2.61 22.25 -9.21
CA GLY A 8 -1.57 21.37 -9.71
C GLY A 8 -2.11 19.99 -10.05
N LEU A 9 -1.74 19.51 -11.23
CA LEU A 9 -1.87 18.12 -11.63
C LEU A 9 -1.13 17.27 -10.59
N GLY A 10 -1.87 16.67 -9.65
CA GLY A 10 -1.34 15.64 -8.77
C GLY A 10 -0.70 14.55 -9.62
N ARG A 11 0.50 14.09 -9.23
CA ARG A 11 1.14 12.96 -9.89
C ARG A 11 0.25 11.74 -9.69
N ALA A 12 -0.31 11.20 -10.77
CA ALA A 12 -0.95 9.89 -10.76
C ALA A 12 0.08 8.85 -11.16
N SER A 13 0.21 7.79 -10.37
CA SER A 13 0.97 6.60 -10.72
C SER A 13 0.01 5.44 -10.94
N VAL A 14 0.23 4.66 -11.99
CA VAL A 14 -0.53 3.44 -12.28
C VAL A 14 0.36 2.25 -11.99
N THR A 15 -0.09 1.35 -11.13
CA THR A 15 0.60 0.09 -10.86
C THR A 15 -0.32 -1.05 -11.28
N VAL A 16 0.18 -1.91 -12.17
CA VAL A 16 -0.54 -3.13 -12.59
C VAL A 16 -0.08 -4.27 -11.69
N MET A 17 -0.97 -4.82 -10.89
CA MET A 17 -0.68 -5.96 -10.01
C MET A 17 -1.40 -7.21 -10.50
N THR A 18 -0.65 -8.28 -10.75
CA THR A 18 -1.22 -9.63 -10.93
C THR A 18 -1.23 -10.32 -9.57
N ARG A 19 -2.27 -10.06 -8.75
CA ARG A 19 -2.42 -10.69 -7.44
C ARG A 19 -3.21 -12.00 -7.58
N GLU A 20 -2.76 -13.07 -6.93
CA GLU A 20 -3.61 -14.25 -6.68
C GLU A 20 -4.71 -13.79 -5.73
N ALA A 21 -5.90 -13.59 -6.27
CA ALA A 21 -6.96 -12.88 -5.59
C ALA A 21 -8.05 -13.88 -5.22
N GLU A 22 -8.38 -13.97 -3.92
CA GLU A 22 -9.43 -14.87 -3.37
C GLU A 22 -10.74 -14.71 -4.16
N PRO A 23 -11.57 -15.75 -4.29
CA PRO A 23 -12.73 -15.75 -5.20
C PRO A 23 -13.90 -14.92 -4.62
N GLU A 24 -13.72 -13.62 -4.51
CA GLU A 24 -14.84 -12.69 -4.55
C GLU A 24 -15.35 -12.64 -5.99
N GLU A 25 -16.66 -12.66 -6.18
CA GLU A 25 -17.29 -12.40 -7.49
C GLU A 25 -16.82 -11.02 -7.99
N ARG A 26 -15.87 -11.03 -8.92
CA ARG A 26 -15.34 -9.80 -9.55
C ARG A 26 -16.11 -9.56 -10.83
N ALA A 27 -16.91 -8.51 -10.88
CA ALA A 27 -17.50 -8.04 -12.13
C ALA A 27 -16.51 -7.12 -12.87
N CYS A 28 -16.50 -7.19 -14.20
CA CYS A 28 -15.76 -6.25 -15.02
C CYS A 28 -16.41 -4.87 -14.95
N GLU A 29 -15.66 -3.85 -14.53
CA GLU A 29 -16.16 -2.47 -14.41
C GLU A 29 -16.62 -1.84 -15.73
N LEU A 30 -16.21 -2.42 -16.87
CA LEU A 30 -16.59 -1.91 -18.19
C LEU A 30 -17.87 -2.53 -18.74
N CYS A 31 -18.02 -3.85 -18.62
CA CYS A 31 -19.08 -4.61 -19.29
C CYS A 31 -19.98 -5.43 -18.34
N GLY A 32 -19.66 -5.49 -17.05
CA GLY A 32 -20.41 -6.24 -16.03
C GLY A 32 -20.26 -7.76 -16.11
N ALA A 33 -19.49 -8.29 -17.06
CA ALA A 33 -19.22 -9.73 -17.15
C ALA A 33 -18.30 -10.20 -16.02
N ASP A 34 -18.33 -11.48 -15.71
CA ASP A 34 -17.42 -12.09 -14.74
C ASP A 34 -15.94 -11.90 -15.14
N ALA A 35 -15.14 -11.39 -14.20
CA ALA A 35 -13.71 -11.14 -14.29
C ALA A 35 -12.91 -12.11 -13.41
N SER A 36 -13.41 -13.33 -13.18
CA SER A 36 -12.73 -14.40 -12.43
C SER A 36 -11.88 -15.36 -13.30
N GLY A 37 -11.93 -15.23 -14.64
CA GLY A 37 -11.19 -16.07 -15.58
C GLY A 37 -9.67 -15.82 -15.58
N SER A 38 -8.86 -16.69 -16.19
CA SER A 38 -7.38 -16.65 -16.11
C SER A 38 -6.68 -15.41 -16.71
N GLU A 39 -7.39 -14.58 -17.49
CA GLU A 39 -6.83 -13.42 -18.20
C GLU A 39 -7.38 -12.08 -17.67
N TRP A 40 -7.88 -12.07 -16.45
CA TRP A 40 -8.36 -10.86 -15.80
C TRP A 40 -7.23 -9.89 -15.45
N VAL A 41 -7.58 -8.61 -15.31
CA VAL A 41 -6.68 -7.51 -14.97
C VAL A 41 -7.24 -6.76 -13.77
N ALA A 42 -6.45 -6.69 -12.70
CA ALA A 42 -6.66 -5.76 -11.59
C ALA A 42 -5.93 -4.45 -11.88
N LEU A 43 -6.59 -3.33 -11.64
CA LEU A 43 -6.00 -2.02 -11.77
C LEU A 43 -6.26 -1.22 -10.49
N GLU A 44 -5.18 -0.74 -9.87
CA GLU A 44 -5.22 0.22 -8.77
C GLU A 44 -4.67 1.55 -9.28
N VAL A 45 -5.44 2.63 -9.13
CA VAL A 45 -5.00 3.98 -9.47
C VAL A 45 -4.88 4.81 -8.21
N THR A 46 -3.65 5.16 -7.85
CA THR A 46 -3.36 5.99 -6.69
C THR A 46 -3.32 7.48 -7.06
N ARG A 47 -3.98 8.32 -6.26
CA ARG A 47 -3.96 9.78 -6.36
C ARG A 47 -3.58 10.38 -5.01
N ALA A 48 -2.65 11.33 -5.02
CA ALA A 48 -2.43 12.20 -3.88
C ALA A 48 -3.63 13.13 -3.71
N MET A 49 -4.32 13.01 -2.58
CA MET A 49 -5.34 13.96 -2.13
C MET A 49 -4.80 14.79 -0.99
N ARG A 50 -5.33 16.00 -0.85
CA ARG A 50 -5.02 16.85 0.29
C ARG A 50 -6.15 16.76 1.30
N THR A 51 -5.83 16.40 2.54
CA THR A 51 -6.80 16.37 3.64
C THR A 51 -7.20 17.79 4.04
N MET A 52 -8.30 17.93 4.81
CA MET A 52 -8.70 19.24 5.34
C MET A 52 -7.64 19.86 6.26
N ASP A 53 -6.85 19.03 6.94
CA ASP A 53 -5.77 19.46 7.82
C ASP A 53 -4.48 19.84 7.07
N GLY A 54 -4.48 19.69 5.75
CA GLY A 54 -3.40 20.13 4.87
C GLY A 54 -2.34 19.08 4.59
N ASP A 55 -2.47 17.88 5.18
CA ASP A 55 -1.62 16.71 4.93
C ASP A 55 -1.91 16.08 3.56
N GLU A 56 -0.90 15.40 3.00
CA GLU A 56 -1.05 14.60 1.79
C GLU A 56 -1.46 13.17 2.19
N ASP A 57 -2.61 12.73 1.68
CA ASP A 57 -3.09 11.36 1.83
C ASP A 57 -3.19 10.68 0.46
N LEU A 58 -3.13 9.36 0.45
CA LEU A 58 -3.24 8.56 -0.75
C LEU A 58 -4.65 7.98 -0.84
N ALA A 59 -5.35 8.31 -1.90
CA ALA A 59 -6.63 7.70 -2.22
C ALA A 59 -6.47 6.81 -3.45
N PHE A 60 -7.18 5.68 -3.48
CA PHE A 60 -7.10 4.74 -4.59
C PHE A 60 -8.47 4.44 -5.19
N VAL A 61 -8.43 4.08 -6.48
CA VAL A 61 -9.55 3.48 -7.20
C VAL A 61 -9.09 2.10 -7.63
N ASP A 62 -9.80 1.07 -7.16
CA ASP A 62 -9.61 -0.31 -7.59
C ASP A 62 -10.67 -0.69 -8.62
N ALA A 63 -10.24 -1.36 -9.68
CA ALA A 63 -11.13 -1.83 -10.74
C ALA A 63 -10.66 -3.17 -11.31
N ASN A 64 -11.62 -4.04 -11.61
CA ASN A 64 -11.37 -5.35 -12.20
C ASN A 64 -11.86 -5.37 -13.65
N PHE A 65 -11.09 -6.02 -14.54
CA PHE A 65 -11.41 -6.12 -15.95
C PHE A 65 -11.20 -7.53 -16.49
N CYS A 66 -12.08 -7.95 -17.39
CA CYS A 66 -11.91 -9.23 -18.09
C CYS A 66 -10.81 -9.22 -19.16
N SER A 67 -10.22 -8.05 -19.47
CA SER A 67 -9.12 -7.92 -20.43
C SER A 67 -8.37 -6.59 -20.28
N GLN A 68 -7.15 -6.53 -20.82
CA GLN A 68 -6.36 -5.30 -20.90
C GLN A 68 -7.04 -4.20 -21.75
N GLU A 69 -7.72 -4.58 -22.83
CA GLU A 69 -8.47 -3.63 -23.67
C GLU A 69 -9.58 -2.94 -22.88
N HIS A 70 -10.26 -3.68 -21.99
CA HIS A 70 -11.29 -3.10 -21.13
C HIS A 70 -10.71 -2.14 -20.10
N ALA A 71 -9.58 -2.49 -19.49
CA ALA A 71 -8.86 -1.61 -18.58
C ALA A 71 -8.42 -0.31 -19.28
N ALA A 72 -7.87 -0.40 -20.50
CA ALA A 72 -7.44 0.75 -21.27
C ALA A 72 -8.61 1.69 -21.64
N ARG A 73 -9.75 1.13 -22.07
CA ARG A 73 -10.96 1.92 -22.36
C ARG A 73 -11.57 2.58 -21.15
N TRP A 74 -11.48 1.93 -19.98
CA TRP A 74 -11.93 2.51 -18.72
C TRP A 74 -11.01 3.66 -18.31
N LEU A 75 -9.69 3.50 -18.41
CA LEU A 75 -8.69 4.54 -18.14
C LEU A 75 -8.78 5.76 -19.05
N ALA A 76 -9.35 5.60 -20.26
CA ALA A 76 -9.59 6.69 -21.19
C ALA A 76 -10.76 7.60 -20.79
N ARG A 77 -11.53 7.26 -19.75
CA ARG A 77 -12.67 8.04 -19.24
C ARG A 77 -12.25 8.85 -18.00
N PRO A 78 -13.03 9.88 -17.62
CA PRO A 78 -12.86 10.48 -16.30
C PRO A 78 -12.95 9.40 -15.22
N LEU A 79 -11.91 9.29 -14.41
CA LEU A 79 -11.83 8.31 -13.32
C LEU A 79 -12.89 8.64 -12.26
N PRO A 80 -13.52 7.62 -11.65
CA PRO A 80 -14.43 7.84 -10.54
C PRO A 80 -13.70 8.50 -9.37
N GLU A 81 -14.47 9.10 -8.47
CA GLU A 81 -13.90 9.64 -7.23
C GLU A 81 -13.40 8.47 -6.37
N PRO A 82 -12.17 8.52 -5.85
CA PRO A 82 -11.66 7.51 -4.94
C PRO A 82 -12.54 7.40 -3.69
N GLU A 83 -12.73 6.18 -3.19
CA GLU A 83 -13.33 5.99 -1.88
C GLU A 83 -12.34 6.44 -0.80
N ALA A 84 -12.85 7.11 0.22
CA ALA A 84 -12.03 7.45 1.37
C ALA A 84 -11.64 6.15 2.07
N LEU A 85 -10.34 5.99 2.32
CA LEU A 85 -9.84 4.88 3.11
C LEU A 85 -10.51 4.88 4.48
N PRO A 86 -11.06 3.74 4.94
CA PRO A 86 -11.51 3.65 6.32
C PRO A 86 -10.32 3.87 7.25
N GLU A 87 -10.52 4.66 8.30
CA GLU A 87 -9.50 4.86 9.33
C GLU A 87 -9.06 3.49 9.87
N TYR A 88 -7.75 3.24 9.83
CA TYR A 88 -7.20 2.01 10.39
C TYR A 88 -7.38 1.99 11.91
N VAL A 89 -8.16 1.03 12.40
CA VAL A 89 -8.35 0.79 13.84
C VAL A 89 -7.50 -0.41 14.25
N PRO A 90 -6.41 -0.24 15.03
CA PRO A 90 -5.54 -1.33 15.41
C PRO A 90 -6.29 -2.41 16.19
N SER A 91 -6.21 -3.65 15.72
CA SER A 91 -6.82 -4.78 16.41
C SER A 91 -5.97 -5.19 17.62
N TRP A 92 -6.57 -5.93 18.56
CA TRP A 92 -5.82 -6.51 19.67
C TRP A 92 -4.70 -7.45 19.20
N ARG A 93 -4.90 -8.14 18.06
CA ARG A 93 -3.89 -9.00 17.46
C ARG A 93 -2.69 -8.19 17.00
N ASP A 94 -2.92 -7.05 16.35
CA ASP A 94 -1.85 -6.18 15.85
C ASP A 94 -0.97 -5.69 17.00
N ARG A 95 -1.60 -5.31 18.12
CA ARG A 95 -0.87 -4.91 19.34
C ARG A 95 0.05 -6.01 19.88
N TRP A 96 -0.40 -7.27 19.85
CA TRP A 96 0.44 -8.39 20.29
C TRP A 96 1.59 -8.67 19.32
N VAL A 97 1.35 -8.51 18.02
CA VAL A 97 2.41 -8.62 17.00
C VAL A 97 3.46 -7.54 17.22
N ASP A 98 3.04 -6.30 17.43
CA ASP A 98 3.96 -5.17 17.69
C ASP A 98 4.78 -5.38 18.96
N LEU A 99 4.13 -5.82 20.05
CA LEU A 99 4.81 -6.15 21.30
C LEU A 99 5.80 -7.30 21.12
N GLY A 100 5.41 -8.36 20.41
CA GLY A 100 6.27 -9.50 20.11
C GLY A 100 7.49 -9.10 19.27
N LEU A 101 7.28 -8.26 18.26
CA LEU A 101 8.36 -7.72 17.42
C LEU A 101 9.31 -6.85 18.25
N GLY A 102 8.78 -5.95 19.08
CA GLY A 102 9.58 -5.15 20.00
C GLY A 102 10.40 -6.00 20.97
N ALA A 103 9.80 -7.04 21.55
CA ALA A 103 10.50 -7.97 22.44
C ALA A 103 11.63 -8.72 21.71
N ALA A 104 11.40 -9.17 20.47
CA ALA A 104 12.43 -9.83 19.67
C ALA A 104 13.63 -8.90 19.42
N PHE A 105 13.41 -7.62 19.09
CA PHE A 105 14.49 -6.64 18.95
C PHE A 105 15.28 -6.45 20.23
N VAL A 106 14.61 -6.34 21.38
CA VAL A 106 15.28 -6.22 22.69
C VAL A 106 16.18 -7.42 22.96
N VAL A 107 15.70 -8.64 22.67
CA VAL A 107 16.51 -9.86 22.83
C VAL A 107 17.74 -9.85 21.92
N VAL A 108 17.56 -9.51 20.64
CA VAL A 108 18.67 -9.44 19.66
C VAL A 108 19.72 -8.44 20.10
N ILE A 109 19.31 -7.23 20.49
CA ILE A 109 20.21 -6.18 20.98
C ILE A 109 20.93 -6.63 22.27
N GLY A 110 20.21 -7.28 23.18
CA GLY A 110 20.77 -7.83 24.40
C GLY A 110 21.86 -8.86 24.13
N LEU A 111 21.59 -9.84 23.27
CA LEU A 111 22.57 -10.87 22.90
C LEU A 111 23.78 -10.28 22.17
N ALA A 112 23.56 -9.34 21.25
CA ALA A 112 24.64 -8.62 20.58
C ALA A 112 25.53 -7.88 21.58
N SER A 113 24.92 -7.20 22.57
CA SER A 113 25.63 -6.48 23.62
C SER A 113 26.45 -7.42 24.51
N VAL A 114 25.89 -8.57 24.91
CA VAL A 114 26.61 -9.60 25.66
C VAL A 114 27.80 -10.12 24.87
N GLY A 115 27.62 -10.40 23.57
CA GLY A 115 28.69 -10.83 22.67
C GLY A 115 29.81 -9.79 22.57
N LEU A 116 29.47 -8.52 22.39
CA LEU A 116 30.44 -7.42 22.36
C LEU A 116 31.24 -7.30 23.66
N VAL A 117 30.57 -7.39 24.81
CA VAL A 117 31.24 -7.35 26.12
C VAL A 117 32.17 -8.55 26.30
N ALA A 118 31.76 -9.75 25.87
CA ALA A 118 32.60 -10.94 25.95
C ALA A 118 33.87 -10.80 25.09
N ILE A 119 33.73 -10.30 23.85
CA ILE A 119 34.87 -10.03 22.94
C ILE A 119 35.80 -8.97 23.54
N ALA A 120 35.25 -7.88 24.08
CA ALA A 120 36.05 -6.82 24.67
C ALA A 120 36.84 -7.31 25.89
N ARG A 121 36.21 -8.09 26.78
CA ARG A 121 36.88 -8.72 27.92
C ARG A 121 37.98 -9.69 27.50
N TRP A 122 37.75 -10.48 26.45
CA TRP A 122 38.76 -11.38 25.92
C TRP A 122 39.96 -10.62 25.34
N ALA A 123 39.71 -9.57 24.57
CA ALA A 123 40.77 -8.75 23.99
C ALA A 123 41.60 -8.02 25.06
N TRP A 124 40.97 -7.51 26.12
CA TRP A 124 41.67 -6.88 27.25
C TRP A 124 42.39 -7.88 28.16
N GLY A 125 41.92 -9.12 28.27
CA GLY A 125 42.58 -10.16 29.05
C GLY A 125 43.80 -10.78 28.35
N LEU A 126 43.97 -10.54 27.05
CA LEU A 126 45.13 -10.94 26.25
C LEU A 126 46.17 -9.81 26.09
N ALA A 127 45.85 -8.60 26.54
CA ALA A 127 46.77 -7.46 26.59
C ALA A 127 47.43 -7.38 27.98
#